data_AF-A0A2R6N911-F1
#
_entry.id   AF-A0A2R6N911-F1
#
_cell.length_a   1.000
_cell.length_b   1.000
_cell.length_c   1.000
_cell.angle_alpha   90.00
_cell.angle_beta   90.00
_cell.angle_gamma   90.00
#
_symmetry.space_group_name_H-M   'P 1'
#
loop_
_entity.id
_entity.type
_entity.pdbx_description
1 polymer ?
#
loop_
_entity_poly.entity_id
_entity_poly.type
_entity_poly.pdbx_seq_one_letter_code
_entity_poly.pdbx_strand_id
1 'polypeptide(L)'
;MAEEGDRLLNVIGIGLVVALVGVIVVGVVIAVNVPANRVDPPDGEWSFRQANETHVRITHDAGESVDGAALVVTVDGYSRHPSWSEAVTPGETVAIEASRGQVVRLYWDGGRTDRFQLASRYGSGTRTSTE
;
A
#
# COMPACT_ATOMS: atom_id res chain seq x y z
N MET A 1 -60.25 6.21 -26.14
CA MET A 1 -59.58 6.98 -25.06
C MET A 1 -58.85 6.08 -24.06
N ALA A 2 -59.29 4.84 -23.79
CA ALA A 2 -58.58 3.94 -22.87
C ALA A 2 -57.24 3.40 -23.40
N GLU A 3 -57.16 3.07 -24.70
CA GLU A 3 -55.95 2.50 -25.33
C GLU A 3 -54.75 3.46 -25.33
N GLU A 4 -54.97 4.77 -25.43
CA GLU A 4 -53.90 5.78 -25.40
C GLU A 4 -53.31 5.94 -23.99
N GLY A 5 -54.16 5.83 -22.95
CA GLY A 5 -53.75 5.90 -21.55
C GLY A 5 -52.93 4.68 -21.12
N ASP A 6 -53.34 3.48 -21.55
CA ASP A 6 -52.61 2.24 -21.29
C ASP A 6 -51.25 2.23 -21.99
N ARG A 7 -51.17 2.77 -23.21
CA ARG A 7 -49.90 2.89 -23.94
C ARG A 7 -48.96 3.90 -23.28
N LEU A 8 -49.47 5.03 -22.80
CA LEU A 8 -48.69 6.03 -22.07
C LEU A 8 -48.16 5.47 -20.74
N LEU A 9 -49.01 4.79 -19.97
CA LEU A 9 -48.64 4.14 -18.71
C LEU A 9 -47.58 3.05 -18.93
N ASN A 10 -47.69 2.26 -19.99
CA ASN A 10 -46.71 1.22 -20.31
C ASN A 10 -45.34 1.83 -20.67
N VAL A 11 -45.30 2.91 -21.45
CA VAL A 11 -44.04 3.60 -21.78
C VAL A 11 -43.37 4.17 -20.53
N ILE A 12 -44.15 4.79 -19.63
CA ILE A 12 -43.64 5.31 -18.36
C ILE A 12 -43.13 4.17 -17.48
N GLY A 13 -43.88 3.07 -17.39
CA GLY A 13 -43.50 1.88 -16.63
C GLY A 13 -42.18 1.27 -17.12
N ILE A 14 -42.04 1.11 -18.44
CA ILE A 14 -40.78 0.64 -19.06
C ILE A 14 -39.64 1.59 -18.74
N GLY A 15 -39.86 2.91 -18.84
CA GLY A 15 -38.86 3.92 -18.50
C GLY A 15 -38.37 3.80 -17.05
N LEU A 16 -39.29 3.58 -16.11
CA LEU A 16 -38.96 3.40 -14.69
C LEU A 16 -38.16 2.11 -14.44
N VAL A 17 -38.53 1.00 -15.09
CA VAL A 17 -37.78 -0.27 -14.97
C VAL A 17 -36.37 -0.11 -15.53
N VAL A 18 -36.22 0.51 -16.70
CA VAL A 18 -34.90 0.76 -17.30
C VAL A 18 -34.04 1.66 -16.42
N ALA A 19 -34.62 2.72 -15.84
CA ALA A 19 -33.90 3.60 -14.92
C ALA A 19 -33.45 2.87 -13.65
N LEU A 20 -34.31 2.04 -13.07
CA LEU A 20 -33.99 1.23 -11.89
C LEU A 20 -32.86 0.24 -12.18
N VAL A 21 -32.94 -0.49 -13.30
CA VAL A 21 -31.88 -1.40 -13.73
C VAL A 21 -30.57 -0.64 -13.94
N GLY A 22 -30.63 0.55 -14.56
CA GLY A 22 -29.48 1.42 -14.74
C GLY A 22 -28.80 1.79 -13.43
N VAL A 23 -29.57 2.19 -12.41
CA VAL A 23 -29.05 2.51 -11.07
C VAL A 23 -28.39 1.29 -10.42
N ILE A 24 -29.01 0.11 -10.52
CA ILE A 24 -28.46 -1.13 -9.96
C ILE A 24 -27.14 -1.49 -10.65
N VAL A 25 -27.09 -1.43 -11.98
CA VAL A 25 -25.87 -1.72 -12.75
C VAL A 25 -24.75 -0.77 -12.38
N VAL A 26 -25.02 0.54 -12.31
CA VAL A 26 -24.02 1.54 -11.89
C VAL A 26 -23.56 1.26 -10.45
N GLY A 27 -24.49 0.96 -9.54
CA GLY A 27 -24.17 0.62 -8.15
C GLY A 27 -23.26 -0.61 -8.02
N VAL A 28 -23.52 -1.66 -8.80
CA VAL A 28 -22.68 -2.88 -8.82
C VAL A 28 -21.30 -2.57 -9.40
N VAL A 29 -21.21 -1.82 -10.51
CA VAL A 29 -19.93 -1.44 -11.11
C VAL A 29 -19.08 -0.63 -10.13
N ILE A 30 -19.67 0.33 -9.43
CA ILE A 30 -18.98 1.10 -8.40
C ILE A 30 -18.51 0.17 -7.28
N ALA A 31 -19.39 -0.67 -6.72
CA ALA A 31 -19.06 -1.55 -5.61
C ALA A 31 -17.93 -2.55 -5.93
N VAL A 32 -17.87 -3.07 -7.16
CA VAL A 32 -16.81 -3.99 -7.60
C VAL A 32 -15.48 -3.25 -7.83
N ASN A 33 -15.51 -1.96 -8.16
CA ASN A 33 -14.32 -1.17 -8.43
C ASN A 33 -13.81 -0.37 -7.23
N VAL A 34 -14.53 -0.33 -6.09
CA VAL A 34 -13.97 0.21 -4.85
C VAL A 34 -12.91 -0.78 -4.34
N PRO A 35 -11.63 -0.37 -4.24
CA PRO A 35 -10.60 -1.23 -3.64
C PRO A 35 -11.02 -1.57 -2.21
N ALA A 36 -11.18 -2.86 -1.92
CA ALA A 36 -11.54 -3.32 -0.59
C ALA A 36 -10.48 -2.85 0.42
N ASN A 37 -10.84 -1.91 1.30
CA ASN A 37 -10.09 -1.49 2.48
C ASN A 37 -8.55 -1.51 2.31
N ARG A 38 -8.02 -0.71 1.38
CA ARG A 38 -6.59 -0.46 1.32
C ARG A 38 -6.20 0.20 2.64
N VAL A 39 -5.44 -0.50 3.46
CA VAL A 39 -4.79 0.11 4.62
C VAL A 39 -3.59 0.84 4.07
N ASP A 40 -3.58 2.15 4.20
CA ASP A 40 -2.46 2.97 3.77
C ASP A 40 -1.23 2.65 4.64
N PRO A 41 -0.02 2.65 4.06
CA PRO A 41 1.20 2.48 4.84
C PRO A 41 1.35 3.61 5.85
N PRO A 42 2.00 3.36 7.01
CA PRO A 42 2.29 4.41 7.96
C PRO A 42 3.22 5.46 7.32
N ASP A 43 2.94 6.73 7.60
CA ASP A 43 3.80 7.82 7.16
C ASP A 43 5.14 7.78 7.92
N GLY A 44 6.24 7.72 7.19
CA GLY A 44 7.57 7.67 7.80
C GLY A 44 8.71 7.98 6.84
N GLU A 45 9.72 8.67 7.35
CA GLU A 45 10.98 8.90 6.66
C GLU A 45 12.01 7.86 7.11
N TRP A 46 12.69 7.25 6.15
CA TRP A 46 13.66 6.19 6.41
C TRP A 46 14.96 6.44 5.66
N SER A 47 16.08 6.24 6.36
CA SER A 47 17.41 6.33 5.77
C SER A 47 18.21 5.05 5.90
N PHE A 48 19.11 4.86 4.94
CA PHE A 48 20.07 3.78 4.92
C PHE A 48 21.49 4.35 4.95
N ARG A 49 22.30 3.93 5.92
CA ARG A 49 23.72 4.30 6.01
C ARG A 49 24.59 3.06 6.06
N GLN A 50 25.65 3.02 5.27
CA GLN A 50 26.61 1.93 5.35
C GLN A 50 27.33 2.01 6.71
N ALA A 51 27.23 0.96 7.53
CA ALA A 51 27.90 0.90 8.83
C ALA A 51 29.35 0.40 8.69
N ASN A 52 29.57 -0.62 7.85
CA ASN A 52 30.89 -1.18 7.53
C ASN A 52 30.84 -1.89 6.17
N GLU A 53 31.78 -2.78 5.83
CA GLU A 53 31.79 -3.45 4.50
C GLU A 53 30.67 -4.47 4.30
N THR A 54 30.09 -5.00 5.39
CA THR A 54 29.11 -6.08 5.39
C THR A 54 27.76 -5.71 6.01
N HIS A 55 27.62 -4.50 6.57
CA HIS A 55 26.40 -4.09 7.27
C HIS A 55 25.90 -2.72 6.81
N VAL A 56 24.58 -2.65 6.69
CA VAL A 56 23.82 -1.42 6.46
C VAL A 56 22.96 -1.15 7.68
N ARG A 57 22.97 0.11 8.12
CA ARG A 57 22.10 0.62 9.17
C ARG A 57 20.86 1.24 8.53
N ILE A 58 19.70 0.82 8.99
CA ILE A 58 18.39 1.40 8.64
C ILE A 58 17.95 2.24 9.82
N THR A 59 17.50 3.47 9.58
CA THR A 59 17.04 4.40 10.61
C THR A 59 15.66 4.90 10.25
N HIS A 60 14.75 4.90 11.22
CA HIS A 60 13.47 5.59 11.12
C HIS A 60 13.71 7.04 11.51
N ASP A 61 13.77 7.97 10.55
CA ASP A 61 14.19 9.34 10.82
C ASP A 61 13.07 10.20 11.40
N ALA A 62 11.84 10.05 10.91
CA ALA A 62 10.66 10.82 11.33
C ALA A 62 9.36 10.09 10.95
N GLY A 63 8.23 10.48 11.55
CA GLY A 63 6.90 9.96 11.21
C GLY A 63 6.22 9.20 12.33
N GLU A 64 5.26 8.36 11.97
CA GLU A 64 4.45 7.55 12.87
C GLU A 64 5.20 6.31 13.36
N SER A 65 4.88 5.83 14.57
CA SER A 65 5.46 4.57 15.05
C SER A 65 4.92 3.39 14.24
N VAL A 66 5.83 2.50 13.82
CA VAL A 66 5.49 1.33 13.00
C VAL A 66 5.70 0.05 13.81
N ASP A 67 4.75 -0.88 13.74
CA ASP A 67 4.92 -2.22 14.32
C ASP A 67 6.11 -2.92 13.65
N GLY A 68 7.13 -3.28 14.43
CA GLY A 68 8.33 -3.93 13.92
C GLY A 68 8.06 -5.30 13.31
N ALA A 69 7.00 -5.99 13.74
CA ALA A 69 6.57 -7.27 13.15
C ALA A 69 6.01 -7.09 11.73
N ALA A 70 5.55 -5.89 11.38
CA ALA A 70 5.06 -5.53 10.05
C ALA A 70 6.19 -5.07 9.11
N LEU A 71 7.43 -4.95 9.57
CA LEU A 71 8.56 -4.49 8.75
C LEU A 71 9.33 -5.67 8.15
N VAL A 72 9.44 -5.68 6.83
CA VAL A 72 10.21 -6.69 6.07
C VAL A 72 11.35 -6.02 5.34
N VAL A 73 12.57 -6.50 5.57
CA VAL A 73 13.76 -6.06 4.83
C VAL A 73 14.08 -7.10 3.76
N THR A 74 14.48 -6.64 2.58
CA THR A 74 15.06 -7.53 1.56
C THR A 74 16.44 -7.05 1.16
N VAL A 75 17.35 -7.99 0.92
CA VAL A 75 18.69 -7.75 0.38
C VAL A 75 18.82 -8.56 -0.91
N ASP A 76 18.99 -7.88 -2.04
CA ASP A 76 18.99 -8.47 -3.39
C ASP A 76 17.77 -9.39 -3.66
N GLY A 77 16.61 -9.04 -3.08
CA GLY A 77 15.36 -9.78 -3.21
C GLY A 77 15.14 -10.88 -2.18
N TYR A 78 16.14 -11.21 -1.35
CA TYR A 78 15.99 -12.20 -0.28
C TYR A 78 15.49 -11.53 1.00
N SER A 79 14.39 -12.03 1.57
CA SER A 79 13.83 -11.53 2.83
C SER A 79 14.77 -11.78 4.01
N ARG A 80 14.86 -10.77 4.87
CA ARG A 80 15.58 -10.74 6.13
C ARG A 80 14.67 -10.19 7.22
N HIS A 81 14.81 -10.74 8.42
CA HIS A 81 14.03 -10.34 9.59
C HIS A 81 15.01 -9.82 10.66
N PRO A 82 15.44 -8.56 10.55
CA PRO A 82 16.25 -7.96 11.59
C PRO A 82 15.40 -7.79 12.87
N SER A 83 16.07 -7.74 14.02
CA SER A 83 15.42 -7.62 15.32
C SER A 83 14.94 -6.19 15.58
N TRP A 84 13.79 -5.83 15.01
CA TRP A 84 13.08 -4.59 15.34
C TRP A 84 12.55 -4.62 16.77
N SER A 85 12.34 -3.44 17.37
CA SER A 85 11.46 -3.32 18.53
C SER A 85 10.01 -3.63 18.16
N GLU A 86 9.15 -3.86 19.15
CA GLU A 86 7.71 -4.05 18.92
C GLU A 86 7.08 -2.81 18.26
N ALA A 87 7.52 -1.62 18.66
CA ALA A 87 7.05 -0.34 18.12
C ALA A 87 8.26 0.51 17.74
N VAL A 88 8.57 0.55 16.44
CA VAL A 88 9.70 1.29 15.88
C VAL A 88 9.36 2.77 15.88
N THR A 89 10.07 3.55 16.69
CA THR A 89 9.84 5.00 16.85
C THR A 89 10.89 5.81 16.09
N PRO A 90 10.63 7.09 15.77
CA PRO A 90 11.64 7.95 15.17
C PRO A 90 12.93 8.01 16.00
N GLY A 91 14.08 7.93 15.32
CA GLY A 91 15.42 7.80 15.90
C GLY A 91 15.89 6.35 16.09
N GLU A 92 14.98 5.38 16.03
CA GLU A 92 15.35 3.97 16.17
C GLU A 92 16.15 3.47 14.95
N THR A 93 17.06 2.54 15.21
CA THR A 93 17.92 1.98 14.18
C THR A 93 18.15 0.49 14.33
N VAL A 94 18.23 -0.19 13.19
CA VAL A 94 18.62 -1.60 13.12
C VAL A 94 19.72 -1.80 12.10
N ALA A 95 20.60 -2.76 12.35
CA ALA A 95 21.62 -3.17 11.40
C ALA A 95 21.19 -4.46 10.68
N ILE A 96 21.43 -4.51 9.37
CA ILE A 96 21.24 -5.69 8.54
C ILE A 96 22.53 -6.02 7.81
N GLU A 97 22.81 -7.31 7.66
CA GLU A 97 23.92 -7.78 6.83
C GLU A 97 23.61 -7.53 5.35
N ALA A 98 24.37 -6.62 4.76
CA ALA A 98 24.36 -6.26 3.35
C ALA A 98 25.71 -5.61 2.96
N SER A 99 26.39 -6.24 2.01
CA SER A 99 27.64 -5.76 1.45
C SER A 99 27.47 -4.48 0.63
N ARG A 100 28.57 -3.75 0.45
CA ARG A 100 28.61 -2.59 -0.47
C ARG A 100 28.22 -3.05 -1.88
N GLY A 101 27.19 -2.42 -2.44
CA GLY A 101 26.67 -2.73 -3.78
C GLY A 101 25.35 -3.49 -3.80
N GLN A 102 24.98 -4.15 -2.70
CA GLN A 102 23.70 -4.87 -2.61
C GLN A 102 22.52 -3.90 -2.50
N VAL A 103 21.40 -4.27 -3.10
CA VAL A 103 20.17 -3.50 -3.04
C VAL A 103 19.42 -3.86 -1.77
N VAL A 104 19.19 -2.87 -0.92
CA VAL A 104 18.42 -3.02 0.32
C VAL A 104 17.07 -2.34 0.15
N ARG A 105 15.99 -3.05 0.45
CA ARG A 105 14.63 -2.48 0.41
C ARG A 105 13.91 -2.76 1.72
N LEU A 106 13.21 -1.75 2.20
CA LEU A 106 12.33 -1.84 3.37
C LEU A 106 10.89 -1.83 2.90
N TYR A 107 10.11 -2.77 3.40
CA TYR A 107 8.69 -2.91 3.14
C TYR A 107 7.90 -2.89 4.43
N TRP A 108 6.69 -2.36 4.35
CA TRP A 108 5.64 -2.57 5.33
C TRP A 108 4.65 -3.62 4.82
N ASP A 109 4.35 -4.60 5.67
CA ASP A 109 3.40 -5.68 5.43
C ASP A 109 2.10 -5.39 6.21
N GLY A 110 1.08 -4.89 5.51
CA GLY A 110 -0.25 -4.63 6.06
C GLY A 110 -1.08 -5.90 6.33
N GLY A 111 -0.49 -7.09 6.19
CA GLY A 111 -1.05 -8.35 6.68
C GLY A 111 -1.97 -9.12 5.73
N ARG A 112 -2.15 -8.72 4.46
CA ARG A 112 -3.05 -9.46 3.54
C ARG A 112 -2.48 -9.82 2.17
N THR A 113 -2.06 -8.85 1.37
CA THR A 113 -1.62 -9.14 -0.02
C THR A 113 -0.65 -8.13 -0.60
N ASP A 114 -0.57 -6.93 -0.02
CA ASP A 114 0.24 -5.84 -0.55
C ASP A 114 1.36 -5.51 0.42
N ARG A 115 2.58 -5.52 -0.11
CA ARG A 115 3.75 -4.96 0.57
C ARG A 115 4.02 -3.59 -0.02
N PHE A 116 4.07 -2.58 0.84
CA PHE A 116 4.38 -1.22 0.44
C PHE A 116 5.86 -0.98 0.65
N GLN A 117 6.57 -0.60 -0.41
CA GLN A 117 7.98 -0.26 -0.29
C GLN A 117 8.10 1.11 0.36
N LEU A 118 8.60 1.16 1.59
CA LEU A 118 8.80 2.41 2.33
C LEU A 118 10.04 3.14 1.83
N ALA A 119 11.14 2.41 1.64
CA ALA A 119 12.38 3.01 1.20
C ALA A 119 13.31 1.97 0.55
N SER A 120 14.26 2.47 -0.26
CA SER A 120 15.27 1.62 -0.89
C SER A 120 16.63 2.30 -0.98
N ARG A 121 17.67 1.47 -0.89
CA ARG A 121 19.05 1.85 -1.16
C ARG A 121 19.57 1.01 -2.31
N TYR A 122 20.05 1.69 -3.34
CA TYR A 122 20.82 1.07 -4.41
C TYR A 122 22.31 1.22 -4.10
N GLY A 123 23.13 0.29 -4.62
CA GLY A 123 24.57 0.20 -4.38
C GLY A 123 25.40 1.48 -4.62
N SER A 124 24.80 2.55 -5.13
CA SER A 124 25.44 3.84 -5.41
C SER A 124 24.56 5.10 -5.18
N GLY A 125 23.43 5.02 -4.46
CA GLY A 125 22.66 6.22 -4.11
C GLY A 125 21.30 5.93 -3.46
N THR A 126 20.94 6.75 -2.47
CA THR A 126 19.60 6.79 -1.88
C THR A 126 18.70 7.61 -2.81
N ARG A 127 17.60 7.02 -3.30
CA ARG A 127 16.56 7.75 -4.02
C ARG A 127 15.27 7.59 -3.22
N THR A 128 14.81 8.67 -2.61
CA THR A 128 13.48 8.75 -2.00
C THR A 128 12.46 8.70 -3.14
N SER A 129 11.53 7.74 -3.09
CA SER A 129 10.41 7.71 -4.02
C SER A 129 9.37 8.68 -3.50
N THR A 130 9.33 9.86 -4.10
CA THR A 130 8.18 10.77 -4.01
C THR A 130 7.39 10.54 -5.30
N GLU A 131 6.17 10.02 -5.20
CA GLU A 131 4.99 10.31 -6.04
C GLU A 131 3.83 9.36 -5.73
#